data_AF-A0A942ZCK7-F1
#
_entry.id   AF-A0A942ZCK7-F1
#
_cell.length_a   1.000
_cell.length_b   1.000
_cell.length_c   1.000
_cell.angle_alpha   90.00
_cell.angle_beta   90.00
_cell.angle_gamma   90.00
#
_symmetry.space_group_name_H-M   'P 1'
#
loop_
_entity.id
_entity.type
_entity.pdbx_description
1 polymer ?
#
loop_
_entity_poly.entity_id
_entity_poly.type
_entity_poly.pdbx_seq_one_letter_code
_entity_poly.pdbx_strand_id
1 'polypeptide(L)'
;MENKIIITNENEKDYWIEYKKTLSPQIKEALVVKYNNLVEYASSRIYIKNKHRINIKLKDLIKFGSFGLLNAIDEYEPDIDIKFKN
;
A
#
# COMPACT_ATOMS: atom_id res chain seq x y z
N MET A 1 13.71 -17.78 -12.80
CA MET A 1 13.44 -16.33 -12.77
C MET A 1 11.96 -16.18 -12.49
N GLU A 2 11.57 -15.72 -11.31
CA GLU A 2 10.16 -15.47 -11.01
C GLU A 2 9.68 -14.28 -11.87
N ASN A 3 8.61 -14.47 -12.63
CA ASN A 3 7.98 -13.38 -13.38
C ASN A 3 7.37 -12.40 -12.37
N LYS A 4 8.04 -11.26 -12.17
CA LYS A 4 7.59 -10.22 -11.25
C LYS A 4 6.49 -9.39 -11.92
N ILE A 5 5.31 -9.36 -11.30
CA ILE A 5 4.19 -8.52 -11.74
C ILE A 5 4.57 -7.05 -11.51
N ILE A 6 4.45 -6.22 -12.56
CA ILE A 6 4.70 -4.77 -12.51
C ILE A 6 3.39 -4.04 -12.80
N ILE A 7 2.90 -3.32 -11.80
CA ILE A 7 1.64 -2.57 -11.88
C ILE A 7 1.97 -1.10 -12.17
N THR A 8 1.60 -0.62 -13.34
CA THR A 8 1.66 0.79 -13.77
C THR A 8 0.29 1.44 -13.55
N ASN A 9 0.11 2.71 -13.90
CA ASN A 9 -1.21 3.35 -13.80
C ASN A 9 -2.19 2.85 -14.88
N GLU A 10 -1.67 2.40 -16.03
CA GLU A 10 -2.46 1.97 -17.18
C GLU A 10 -3.12 0.60 -16.94
N ASN A 11 -2.41 -0.31 -16.27
CA ASN A 11 -2.88 -1.68 -15.99
C ASN A 11 -3.41 -1.87 -14.56
N GLU A 12 -3.40 -0.81 -13.74
CA GLU A 12 -3.73 -0.89 -12.31
C GLU A 12 -5.14 -1.44 -12.07
N LYS A 13 -6.10 -0.93 -12.86
CA LYS A 13 -7.50 -1.30 -12.72
C LYS A 13 -7.71 -2.79 -12.97
N ASP A 14 -7.04 -3.34 -13.98
CA ASP A 14 -7.17 -4.75 -14.33
C ASP A 14 -6.61 -5.64 -13.22
N TYR A 15 -5.45 -5.28 -12.65
CA TYR A 15 -4.87 -6.01 -11.52
C TYR A 15 -5.69 -5.89 -10.24
N TRP A 16 -6.36 -4.75 -9.99
CA TRP A 16 -7.29 -4.66 -8.87
C TRP A 16 -8.50 -5.60 -9.04
N ILE A 17 -9.09 -5.62 -10.25
CA ILE A 17 -10.20 -6.52 -10.57
C ILE A 17 -9.75 -7.98 -10.44
N GLU A 18 -8.57 -8.33 -10.96
CA GLU A 18 -8.02 -9.67 -10.87
C GLU A 18 -7.70 -10.05 -9.42
N TYR A 19 -7.14 -9.14 -8.64
CA TYR A 19 -6.86 -9.37 -7.22
C TYR A 19 -8.15 -9.66 -6.45
N LYS A 20 -9.23 -8.89 -6.67
CA LYS A 20 -10.49 -9.12 -5.96
C LYS A 20 -11.17 -10.42 -6.36
N LYS A 21 -10.94 -10.91 -7.58
CA LYS A 21 -11.44 -12.22 -8.05
C LYS A 21 -10.61 -13.39 -7.53
N THR A 22 -9.29 -13.25 -7.44
CA THR A 22 -8.36 -14.37 -7.24
C THR A 22 -7.72 -14.41 -5.86
N LEU A 23 -7.68 -13.27 -5.16
CA LEU A 23 -6.88 -13.03 -3.96
C LEU A 23 -5.41 -13.45 -4.13
N SER A 24 -4.87 -13.33 -5.35
CA SER A 24 -3.50 -13.75 -5.68
C SER A 24 -2.47 -13.07 -4.77
N PRO A 25 -1.63 -13.85 -4.07
CA PRO A 25 -0.53 -13.30 -3.28
C PRO A 25 0.47 -12.50 -4.12
N GLN A 26 0.71 -12.89 -5.38
CA GLN A 26 1.64 -12.21 -6.28
C GLN A 26 1.11 -10.83 -6.70
N ILE A 27 -0.20 -10.72 -6.96
CA ILE A 27 -0.81 -9.42 -7.26
C ILE A 27 -0.82 -8.54 -6.01
N LYS A 28 -1.14 -9.11 -4.84
CA LYS A 28 -1.07 -8.39 -3.55
C LYS A 28 0.33 -7.83 -3.30
N GLU A 29 1.36 -8.65 -3.50
CA GLU A 29 2.75 -8.24 -3.35
C GLU A 29 3.10 -7.09 -4.31
N ALA A 30 2.69 -7.19 -5.57
CA ALA A 30 2.91 -6.14 -6.56
C ALA A 30 2.20 -4.82 -6.20
N LEU A 31 0.97 -4.89 -5.66
CA LEU A 31 0.23 -3.73 -5.15
C LEU A 31 0.95 -3.11 -3.94
N VAL A 32 1.40 -3.92 -2.99
CA VAL A 32 2.18 -3.44 -1.82
C VAL A 32 3.43 -2.71 -2.27
N VAL A 33 4.19 -3.30 -3.21
CA VAL A 33 5.42 -2.67 -3.75
C VAL A 33 5.09 -1.34 -4.41
N LYS A 34 4.02 -1.26 -5.23
CA LYS A 34 3.60 -0.03 -5.91
C LYS A 34 3.29 1.11 -4.92
N TYR A 35 2.65 0.80 -3.80
CA TYR A 35 2.21 1.80 -2.83
C TYR A 35 3.12 1.97 -1.61
N ASN A 36 4.23 1.23 -1.51
CA ASN A 36 5.14 1.31 -0.36
C ASN A 36 5.62 2.75 -0.07
N ASN A 37 5.86 3.55 -1.12
CA ASN A 37 6.27 4.96 -0.96
C ASN A 37 5.24 5.81 -0.19
N LEU A 38 3.95 5.46 -0.22
CA LEU A 38 2.93 6.14 0.59
C LEU A 38 3.16 5.94 2.08
N VAL A 39 3.54 4.73 2.48
CA VAL A 39 3.83 4.38 3.88
C VAL A 39 5.02 5.17 4.38
N GLU A 40 6.10 5.21 3.60
CA GLU A 40 7.31 5.94 3.96
C GLU A 40 7.05 7.44 4.10
N TYR A 41 6.34 8.02 3.12
CA TYR A 41 5.99 9.44 3.14
C TYR A 41 5.10 9.80 4.33
N ALA A 42 4.01 9.06 4.54
CA ALA A 42 3.08 9.30 5.64
C ALA A 42 3.75 9.13 7.01
N SER A 43 4.51 8.05 7.19
CA SER A 43 5.23 7.76 8.44
C SER A 43 6.27 8.84 8.77
N SER A 44 7.00 9.30 7.75
CA SER A 44 7.99 10.38 7.91
C SER A 44 7.34 11.70 8.30
N ARG A 45 6.22 12.07 7.66
CA ARG A 45 5.44 13.27 8.01
C ARG A 45 4.90 13.21 9.44
N ILE A 46 4.35 12.07 9.85
CA ILE A 46 3.85 11.86 11.22
C ILE A 46 4.99 11.96 12.23
N TYR A 47 6.12 11.30 11.97
CA TYR A 47 7.28 11.35 12.85
C TYR A 47 7.79 12.78 13.03
N ILE A 48 8.02 13.51 11.94
CA ILE A 48 8.52 14.89 12.00
C ILE A 48 7.56 15.79 12.77
N LYS A 49 6.25 15.69 12.52
CA LYS A 49 5.22 16.49 13.19
C LYS A 49 5.15 16.20 14.70
N ASN A 50 5.45 14.97 15.12
CA ASN A 50 5.24 14.51 16.49
C ASN A 50 6.53 14.17 17.25
N LYS A 51 7.72 14.45 16.70
CA LYS A 51 9.02 14.01 17.25
C LYS A 51 9.27 14.42 18.71
N HIS A 52 8.60 15.47 19.19
CA HIS A 52 8.71 15.97 20.58
C HIS A 52 7.59 15.47 21.51
N ARG A 53 6.61 14.73 20.98
CA ARG A 53 5.41 14.27 21.71
C ARG A 53 5.33 12.75 21.82
N ILE A 54 5.90 12.01 20.88
CA ILE A 54 5.86 10.54 20.87
C ILE A 54 7.26 9.95 21.00
N ASN A 55 7.41 8.95 21.86
CA ASN A 55 8.62 8.15 21.97
C ASN A 55 8.53 6.90 21.08
N ILE A 56 8.32 7.11 19.78
CA ILE A 56 8.24 6.03 18.78
C ILE A 56 9.30 6.29 17.71
N LYS A 57 10.04 5.24 17.32
CA LYS A 57 11.05 5.34 16.26
C LYS A 57 10.37 5.33 14.89
N LEU A 58 10.91 6.07 13.93
CA LEU A 58 10.39 6.10 12.56
C LEU A 58 10.22 4.70 11.95
N LYS A 59 11.17 3.80 12.18
CA LYS A 59 11.10 2.41 11.69
C LYS A 59 9.88 1.64 12.20
N ASP A 60 9.41 1.96 13.41
CA ASP A 60 8.25 1.29 14.00
C ASP A 60 6.97 1.87 13.39
N LEU A 61 6.92 3.18 13.13
CA LEU A 61 5.84 3.81 12.36
C LEU A 61 5.73 3.24 10.94
N ILE A 62 6.85 3.03 10.25
CA ILE A 62 6.87 2.42 8.92
C ILE A 62 6.26 1.01 8.98
N LYS A 63 6.65 0.18 9.96
CA LYS A 63 6.04 -1.15 10.14
C LYS A 63 4.53 -1.07 10.35
N PHE A 64 4.06 -0.19 11.23
CA PHE A 64 2.62 0.00 11.43
C PHE A 64 1.92 0.45 10.15
N GLY A 65 2.51 1.39 9.40
CA GLY A 65 1.98 1.84 8.13
C GLY A 65 1.97 0.75 7.06
N SER A 66 2.95 -0.15 7.03
CA SER A 66 2.96 -1.31 6.13
C SER A 66 1.82 -2.28 6.44
N PHE A 67 1.52 -2.53 7.72
CA PHE A 67 0.34 -3.31 8.10
C PHE A 67 -0.97 -2.62 7.70
N GLY A 68 -1.07 -1.31 7.89
CA GLY A 68 -2.22 -0.52 7.42
C GLY A 68 -2.41 -0.58 5.90
N LEU A 69 -1.31 -0.52 5.14
CA LEU A 69 -1.34 -0.66 3.68
C LEU A 69 -1.84 -2.05 3.26
N LEU A 70 -1.36 -3.12 3.90
CA LEU A 70 -1.83 -4.48 3.63
C LEU A 70 -3.34 -4.60 3.84
N ASN A 71 -3.84 -4.08 4.97
CA ASN A 71 -5.27 -4.10 5.27
C ASN A 71 -6.08 -3.26 4.28
N ALA A 72 -5.60 -2.07 3.93
CA ALA A 72 -6.26 -1.20 2.96
C ALA A 72 -6.36 -1.86 1.57
N ILE A 73 -5.35 -2.61 1.14
CA ILE A 73 -5.38 -3.38 -0.12
C ILE A 73 -6.46 -4.47 -0.05
N ASP A 74 -6.55 -5.17 1.09
CA ASP A 74 -7.56 -6.22 1.30
C ASP A 74 -8.98 -5.69 1.30
N GLU A 75 -9.20 -4.51 1.86
CA GLU A 75 -10.51 -3.85 1.98
C GLU A 75 -10.91 -3.01 0.76
N TYR A 76 -9.97 -2.68 -0.14
CA TYR A 76 -10.26 -1.79 -1.27
C TYR A 76 -11.31 -2.36 -2.24
N GLU A 77 -12.29 -1.56 -2.64
CA GLU A 77 -13.32 -1.96 -3.60
C GLU A 77 -13.14 -1.20 -4.92
N PRO A 78 -12.59 -1.83 -5.98
CA PRO A 78 -12.29 -1.15 -7.25
C PRO A 78 -13.53 -0.77 -8.07
N ASP A 79 -14.69 -1.30 -7.69
CA ASP A 79 -15.97 -1.04 -8.36
C ASP A 79 -16.67 0.22 -7.81
N ILE A 80 -16.17 0.77 -6.70
CA ILE A 80 -16.60 2.08 -6.19
C ILE A 80 -15.74 3.16 -6.86
N ASP A 81 -16.33 4.31 -7.21
CA ASP A 81 -15.63 5.48 -7.80
C ASP A 81 -14.74 6.22 -6.78
N ILE A 82 -13.96 5.47 -6.01
CA ILE A 82 -12.97 5.95 -5.04
C ILE A 82 -11.64 5.33 -5.44
N LYS A 83 -10.68 6.15 -5.84
CA LYS A 83 -9.33 5.69 -6.16
C LYS A 83 -8.58 5.29 -4.89
N PHE A 84 -7.78 4.23 -4.97
CA PHE A 84 -6.92 3.79 -3.86
C PHE A 84 -5.96 4.89 -3.39
N LYS A 85 -5.43 5.66 -4.33
CA LYS A 85 -4.57 6.82 -4.08
C LYS A 85 -5.02 7.97 -4.98
N ASN A 86 -5.16 9.16 -4.38
CA ASN A 86 -5.41 10.42 -5.07
C ASN A 86 -4.19 10.92 -5.86
#